data_AF-D6EBM4-F1
#
_entry.id   AF-D6EBM4-F1
#
_cell.length_a   1.000
_cell.length_b   1.000
_cell.length_c   1.000
_cell.angle_alpha   90.00
_cell.angle_beta   90.00
_cell.angle_gamma   90.00
#
_symmetry.space_group_name_H-M   'P 1'
#
loop_
_entity.id
_entity.type
_entity.pdbx_description
1 polymer ?
#
loop_
_entity_poly.entity_id
_entity_poly.type
_entity_poly.pdbx_seq_one_letter_code
_entity_poly.pdbx_strand_id
1 'polypeptide(L)'
;MSEKDTSLAEIQEHRAKIDEIDRQIVALLNKRAGHSLVIRGLKPGAHLGLYDAKREEEIFAKVSSYNEGPLYNENLREIYATILKIMKETPSV
;
A
#
# COMPACT_ATOMS: atom_id res chain seq x y z
N MET A 1 -13.89 30.95 -23.19
CA MET A 1 -14.13 29.63 -22.56
C MET A 1 -15.12 29.84 -21.44
N SER A 2 -16.11 28.96 -21.27
CA SER A 2 -17.05 29.07 -20.15
C SER A 2 -16.36 28.62 -18.85
N GLU A 3 -16.84 29.08 -17.69
CA GLU A 3 -16.35 28.61 -16.37
C GLU A 3 -16.39 27.08 -16.25
N LYS A 4 -17.41 26.46 -16.86
CA LYS A 4 -17.57 25.00 -16.92
C LYS A 4 -16.45 24.32 -17.70
N ASP A 5 -15.97 24.93 -18.78
CA ASP A 5 -14.86 24.36 -19.58
C ASP A 5 -13.53 24.44 -18.82
N THR A 6 -13.34 25.50 -18.02
CA THR A 6 -12.16 25.66 -17.16
C THR A 6 -12.14 24.64 -16.03
N SER A 7 -13.23 24.47 -15.28
CA SER A 7 -13.29 23.45 -14.23
C SER A 7 -13.10 22.03 -14.77
N LEU A 8 -13.61 21.75 -15.98
CA LEU A 8 -13.39 20.45 -16.62
C LEU A 8 -11.90 20.22 -16.92
N ALA A 9 -11.19 21.23 -17.42
CA ALA A 9 -9.75 21.14 -17.69
C ALA A 9 -8.94 20.90 -16.42
N GLU A 10 -9.24 21.62 -15.33
CA GLU A 10 -8.59 21.44 -14.03
C GLU A 10 -8.81 20.02 -13.47
N ILE A 11 -10.03 19.49 -13.60
CA ILE A 11 -10.32 18.10 -13.20
C ILE A 11 -9.46 17.10 -13.98
N GLN A 12 -9.27 17.29 -15.29
CA GLN A 12 -8.43 16.39 -16.09
C GLN A 12 -6.96 16.49 -15.68
N GLU A 13 -6.47 17.68 -15.35
CA GLU A 13 -5.10 17.85 -14.85
C GLU A 13 -4.90 17.09 -13.52
N HIS A 14 -5.84 17.19 -12.58
CA HIS A 14 -5.78 16.44 -11.34
C HIS A 14 -5.84 14.93 -11.56
N ARG A 15 -6.67 14.45 -12.50
CA ARG A 15 -6.72 13.01 -12.84
C ARG A 15 -5.40 12.51 -13.39
N ALA A 16 -4.75 13.26 -14.28
CA ALA A 16 -3.45 12.89 -14.82
C ALA A 16 -2.38 12.79 -13.70
N LYS A 17 -2.41 13.69 -12.71
CA LYS A 17 -1.54 13.63 -11.54
C LYS A 17 -1.84 12.41 -10.66
N ILE A 18 -3.11 12.04 -10.49
CA ILE A 18 -3.51 10.83 -9.77
C ILE A 18 -2.98 9.58 -10.49
N ASP A 19 -3.12 9.50 -11.82
CA ASP A 19 -2.61 8.36 -12.60
C ASP A 19 -1.09 8.19 -12.46
N GLU A 20 -0.34 9.29 -12.35
CA GLU A 20 1.10 9.26 -12.08
C GLU A 20 1.41 8.69 -10.69
N ILE A 21 0.66 9.13 -9.66
CA ILE A 21 0.79 8.62 -8.29
C ILE A 21 0.44 7.14 -8.24
N ASP A 22 -0.64 6.71 -8.90
CA ASP A 22 -1.09 5.32 -8.92
C ASP A 22 -0.04 4.40 -9.55
N ARG A 23 0.63 4.86 -10.61
CA ARG A 23 1.78 4.14 -11.20
C ARG A 23 2.90 3.92 -10.17
N GLN A 24 3.20 4.93 -9.36
CA GLN A 24 4.22 4.83 -8.31
C GLN A 24 3.77 3.88 -7.20
N ILE A 25 2.51 3.95 -6.78
CA ILE A 25 1.92 3.05 -5.78
C ILE A 25 2.03 1.60 -6.25
N VAL A 26 1.65 1.28 -7.49
CA VAL A 26 1.77 -0.07 -8.05
C VAL A 26 3.22 -0.56 -8.03
N ALA A 27 4.17 0.29 -8.42
CA ALA A 27 5.59 -0.07 -8.41
C ALA A 27 6.09 -0.37 -6.97
N LEU A 28 5.68 0.43 -5.99
CA LEU A 28 6.03 0.24 -4.57
C LEU A 28 5.38 -1.01 -3.99
N LEU A 29 4.12 -1.30 -4.32
CA LEU A 29 3.42 -2.50 -3.90
C LEU A 29 4.12 -3.76 -4.41
N ASN A 30 4.53 -3.78 -5.69
CA ASN A 30 5.27 -4.90 -6.26
C ASN A 30 6.65 -5.09 -5.61
N LYS A 31 7.38 -3.99 -5.35
CA LYS A 31 8.64 -4.06 -4.58
C LYS A 31 8.43 -4.66 -3.18
N ARG A 32 7.39 -4.20 -2.48
CA ARG A 32 7.01 -4.72 -1.15
C ARG A 32 6.63 -6.20 -1.21
N ALA A 33 5.88 -6.62 -2.25
CA ALA A 33 5.51 -8.01 -2.47
C ALA A 33 6.75 -8.91 -2.63
N GLY A 34 7.75 -8.46 -3.42
CA GLY A 34 9.03 -9.15 -3.57
C GLY A 34 9.72 -9.40 -2.23
N HIS A 35 9.82 -8.39 -1.37
CA HIS A 35 10.37 -8.58 -0.02
C HIS A 35 9.53 -9.53 0.85
N SER A 36 8.20 -9.47 0.75
CA SER A 36 7.31 -10.38 1.47
C SER A 36 7.52 -11.85 1.07
N LEU A 37 7.71 -12.11 -0.23
CA LEU A 37 8.00 -13.46 -0.75
C LEU A 37 9.36 -13.98 -0.27
N VAL A 38 10.40 -13.13 -0.27
CA VAL A 38 11.72 -13.49 0.28
C VAL A 38 11.61 -13.85 1.76
N ILE A 39 10.95 -13.02 2.57
CA ILE A 39 10.73 -13.30 4.00
C ILE A 39 10.00 -14.63 4.19
N ARG A 40 8.94 -14.88 3.40
CA ARG A 40 8.19 -16.14 3.44
C ARG A 40 9.07 -17.35 3.14
N GLY A 41 10.00 -17.24 2.19
CA GLY A 41 10.98 -18.30 1.88
C GLY A 41 11.98 -18.57 3.01
N LEU A 42 12.31 -17.56 3.82
CA LEU A 42 13.24 -17.69 4.95
C LEU A 42 12.57 -18.23 6.23
N LYS A 43 11.26 -18.00 6.41
CA LYS A 43 10.52 -18.40 7.62
C LYS A 43 10.66 -19.88 8.01
N PRO A 44 10.61 -20.87 7.09
CA PRO A 44 10.81 -22.27 7.44
C PRO A 44 12.17 -22.55 8.09
N GLY A 45 13.24 -21.93 7.57
CA GLY A 45 14.59 -22.06 8.14
C GLY A 45 14.77 -21.38 9.50
N ALA A 46 13.90 -20.42 9.82
CA ALA A 46 13.85 -19.74 11.11
C ALA A 46 12.82 -20.35 12.09
N HIS A 47 12.16 -21.46 11.73
CA HIS A 47 11.06 -22.06 12.49
C HIS A 47 9.91 -21.09 12.82
N LEU A 48 9.65 -20.14 11.92
CA LEU A 48 8.59 -19.14 12.07
C LEU A 48 7.33 -19.53 11.28
N GLY A 49 6.17 -19.26 11.88
CA GLY A 49 4.88 -19.41 11.21
C GLY A 49 4.65 -18.37 10.11
N LEU A 50 3.77 -18.69 9.16
CA LEU A 50 3.38 -17.75 8.11
C LEU A 50 2.68 -16.51 8.66
N TYR A 51 1.88 -16.68 9.72
CA TYR A 51 1.20 -15.61 10.43
C TYR A 51 2.01 -15.13 11.65
N ASP A 52 2.10 -13.81 11.82
CA ASP A 52 2.77 -13.16 12.95
C ASP A 52 1.97 -11.91 13.36
N ALA A 53 1.08 -12.07 14.33
CA ALA A 53 0.18 -11.01 14.80
C ALA A 53 0.94 -9.80 15.36
N LYS A 54 2.04 -10.05 16.09
CA LYS A 54 2.87 -8.99 16.67
C LYS A 54 3.47 -8.13 15.55
N ARG A 55 3.99 -8.78 14.50
CA ARG A 55 4.55 -8.06 13.35
C ARG A 55 3.50 -7.24 12.61
N GLU A 56 2.28 -7.74 12.46
CA GLU A 56 1.19 -6.97 11.83
C GLU A 56 0.85 -5.71 12.64
N GLU A 57 0.74 -5.81 13.96
CA GLU A 57 0.46 -4.64 14.81
C GLU A 57 1.60 -3.60 14.75
N GLU A 58 2.85 -4.05 14.75
CA GLU A 58 4.01 -3.15 14.55
C GLU A 58 3.96 -2.42 13.20
N ILE A 59 3.46 -3.07 12.14
CA ILE A 59 3.30 -2.43 10.84
C ILE A 59 2.22 -1.37 10.91
N PHE A 60 1.07 -1.66 11.53
CA PHE A 60 0.00 -0.67 11.67
C PHE A 60 0.44 0.55 12.49
N ALA A 61 1.11 0.34 13.61
CA ALA A 61 1.65 1.43 14.43
C ALA A 61 2.64 2.31 13.64
N LYS A 62 3.53 1.69 12.86
CA LYS A 62 4.49 2.42 12.01
C LYS A 62 3.81 3.22 10.91
N VAL A 63 2.85 2.62 10.21
CA VAL A 63 2.13 3.30 9.14
C VAL A 63 1.38 4.52 9.67
N SER A 64 0.70 4.40 10.81
CA SER A 64 0.06 5.54 11.46
C SER A 64 1.06 6.63 11.85
N SER A 65 2.29 6.25 12.25
CA SER A 65 3.34 7.22 12.59
C SER A 65 3.91 7.96 11.37
N TYR A 66 3.71 7.45 10.15
CA TYR A 66 4.11 8.11 8.90
C TYR A 66 3.03 9.02 8.33
N ASN A 67 1.85 9.11 8.97
CA ASN A 67 0.73 9.85 8.44
C ASN A 67 0.86 11.35 8.69
N GLU A 68 1.27 12.08 7.65
CA GLU A 68 1.28 13.55 7.61
C GLU A 68 0.20 14.11 6.66
N GLY A 69 -0.67 13.23 6.17
CA GLY A 69 -1.65 13.52 5.13
C GLY A 69 -3.07 13.72 5.66
N PRO A 70 -4.03 13.95 4.75
CA PRO A 70 -5.42 14.23 5.10
C PRO A 70 -6.25 12.99 5.48
N LEU A 71 -5.67 11.78 5.37
CA LEU A 71 -6.35 10.54 5.73
C LEU A 71 -6.33 10.33 7.25
N TYR A 72 -7.38 9.71 7.78
CA TYR A 72 -7.35 9.24 9.16
C TYR A 72 -6.46 7.99 9.28
N ASN A 73 -5.87 7.77 10.46
CA ASN A 73 -5.02 6.62 10.72
C ASN A 73 -5.76 5.29 10.50
N GLU A 74 -7.07 5.28 10.78
CA GLU A 74 -7.95 4.14 10.55
C GLU A 74 -8.04 3.77 9.06
N ASN A 75 -8.05 4.76 8.16
CA ASN A 75 -8.06 4.50 6.72
C ASN A 75 -6.74 3.86 6.27
N LEU A 76 -5.61 4.35 6.79
CA LEU A 76 -4.32 3.75 6.49
C LEU A 76 -4.21 2.33 7.03
N ARG A 77 -4.76 2.07 8.23
CA ARG A 77 -4.82 0.72 8.81
C ARG A 77 -5.62 -0.23 7.92
N GLU A 78 -6.78 0.21 7.40
CA GLU A 78 -7.61 -0.60 6.49
C GLU A 78 -6.89 -0.93 5.17
N ILE A 79 -6.26 0.07 4.55
CA ILE A 79 -5.46 -0.11 3.34
C ILE A 79 -4.33 -1.12 3.61
N TYR A 80 -3.58 -0.95 4.70
CA TYR A 80 -2.47 -1.85 5.02
C TYR A 80 -2.91 -3.25 5.42
N ALA A 81 -4.08 -3.41 6.06
CA ALA A 81 -4.63 -4.72 6.36
C ALA A 81 -4.92 -5.49 5.06
N THR A 82 -5.49 -4.79 4.05
CA THR A 82 -5.73 -5.36 2.72
C THR A 82 -4.42 -5.70 2.02
N ILE A 83 -3.43 -4.81 2.02
CA ILE A 83 -2.10 -5.08 1.46
C ILE A 83 -1.50 -6.32 2.11
N LEU A 84 -1.51 -6.43 3.44
CA LEU A 84 -0.96 -7.57 4.17
C LEU A 84 -1.70 -8.87 3.86
N LYS A 85 -3.02 -8.84 3.72
CA LYS A 85 -3.83 -9.98 3.28
C LYS A 85 -3.35 -10.48 1.92
N ILE A 86 -3.31 -9.61 0.92
CA ILE A 86 -2.90 -9.97 -0.45
C ILE A 86 -1.46 -10.50 -0.50
N MET A 87 -0.52 -9.91 0.26
CA MET A 87 0.86 -10.40 0.27
C MET A 87 1.02 -11.80 0.85
N LYS A 88 0.14 -12.22 1.76
CA LYS A 88 0.12 -13.60 2.28
C LYS A 88 -0.40 -14.58 1.23
N GLU A 89 -1.37 -14.15 0.42
CA GLU A 89 -2.02 -14.95 -0.62
C GLU A 89 -1.23 -14.97 -1.95
N THR A 90 -0.31 -14.02 -2.14
CA THR A 90 0.49 -13.91 -3.36
C THR A 90 1.31 -15.18 -3.61
N PRO A 91 1.21 -15.79 -4.80
CA PRO A 91 1.95 -17.00 -5.13
C PRO A 91 3.45 -16.68 -5.25
N SER A 92 4.29 -17.66 -4.89
CA SER A 92 5.70 -17.63 -5.27
C SER A 92 5.77 -17.99 -6.75
N VAL A 93 6.29 -17.08 -7.57
CA VAL A 93 6.64 -17.38 -8.98
C VAL A 93 7.89 -18.24 -9.07
#